data_AF-Q8KTZ2-F1
#
_entry.id   AF-Q8KTZ2-F1
#
_cell.length_a   1.000
_cell.length_b   1.000
_cell.length_c   1.000
_cell.angle_alpha   90.00
_cell.angle_beta   90.00
_cell.angle_gamma   90.00
#
_symmetry.space_group_name_H-M   'P 1'
#
loop_
_entity.id
_entity.type
_entity.pdbx_description
1 polymer ?
#
loop_
_entity_poly.entity_id
_entity_poly.type
_entity_poly.pdbx_seq_one_letter_code
_entity_poly.pdbx_strand_id
1 'polypeptide(L)'
;MSIDADLKAGVLDEDGVKKRREVLEAESQLYGALDGAMKFIKGDAIAGIIIIFVNLIGGISVGMVQHGMELSEALTVYTHLSIGDALVAQIPALLISISGGFIVTRVNNNKNNNLGSKIITDLFANQSTLMVTACLALAMGFLPGFPLPVFMVLSALLIAIYFKDKWRNRHKNKSGESHREKGADDEAQSEAVTIDGDIIPETLPLMITFNETFKPKLEQHNLASRLKKTFFIEYGVRLPEITIGYAPKSVCASMNIAINEIPVADYMLIPGMHKILINGEELKMLDNSVESINTPQGVSYWLPEEKADNAHKMGYITRSAIDEFYFCISTLLTHNISEFFGIQETKMLLDDLEKKYPELLKESYRNNTVQRISEVFQRLLQERISIRNMKLILESLVQWGPKEKDPIMLVEHVRGALGRYICNRFSYLGKIRALVFAYDIEEKIRGGIRQTSGGSFINLTPPEIDEILHDLTACLTENGMAARDIILLVSVDIRRFIKKLVEGRYPELEVLSFNEMTDGIDIDIIATIQTN
;
A
#
# COMPACT_ATOMS: atom_id res chain seq x y z
N MET A 1 20.98 -10.10 -18.25
CA MET A 1 21.00 -8.74 -18.85
C MET A 1 20.98 -7.64 -17.79
N SER A 2 20.11 -7.68 -16.78
CA SER A 2 20.14 -6.69 -15.67
C SER A 2 21.43 -6.76 -14.83
N ILE A 3 21.90 -7.97 -14.50
CA ILE A 3 23.12 -8.16 -13.67
C ILE A 3 24.37 -7.51 -14.29
N ASP A 4 24.49 -7.51 -15.63
CA ASP A 4 25.62 -6.90 -16.34
C ASP A 4 25.51 -5.37 -16.40
N ALA A 5 24.28 -4.84 -16.35
CA ALA A 5 24.03 -3.41 -16.23
C ALA A 5 24.38 -2.91 -14.82
N ASP A 6 24.05 -3.69 -13.79
CA ASP A 6 24.38 -3.39 -12.39
C ASP A 6 25.90 -3.37 -12.13
N LEU A 7 26.67 -4.25 -12.79
CA LEU A 7 28.14 -4.23 -12.76
C LEU A 7 28.71 -2.97 -13.43
N LYS A 8 28.18 -2.59 -14.59
CA LYS A 8 28.60 -1.37 -15.31
C LYS A 8 28.23 -0.09 -14.57
N ALA A 9 27.15 -0.13 -13.79
CA ALA A 9 26.71 0.98 -12.94
C ALA A 9 27.47 1.06 -11.60
N GLY A 10 28.37 0.12 -11.30
CA GLY A 10 29.14 0.09 -10.05
C GLY A 10 28.32 -0.28 -8.81
N VAL A 11 27.08 -0.76 -8.99
CA VAL A 11 26.17 -1.18 -7.90
C VAL A 11 26.57 -2.56 -7.36
N LEU A 12 27.28 -3.36 -8.16
CA LEU A 12 27.78 -4.68 -7.83
C LEU A 12 29.26 -4.81 -8.14
N ASP A 13 29.99 -5.47 -7.25
CA ASP A 13 31.36 -5.94 -7.48
C ASP A 13 31.37 -7.27 -8.27
N GLU A 14 32.52 -7.65 -8.84
CA GLU A 14 32.68 -8.89 -9.63
C GLU A 14 32.23 -10.15 -8.84
N ASP A 15 32.55 -10.21 -7.55
CA ASP A 15 32.12 -11.29 -6.66
C ASP A 15 30.59 -11.28 -6.44
N GLY A 16 29.98 -10.09 -6.38
CA GLY A 16 28.53 -9.90 -6.25
C GLY A 16 27.78 -10.36 -7.50
N VAL A 17 28.32 -10.08 -8.68
CA VAL A 17 27.81 -10.55 -9.97
C VAL A 17 27.86 -12.06 -10.06
N LYS A 18 28.99 -12.67 -9.67
CA LYS A 18 29.14 -14.13 -9.67
C LYS A 18 28.08 -14.80 -8.80
N LYS A 19 27.87 -14.29 -7.57
CA LYS A 19 26.84 -14.81 -6.66
C LYS A 19 25.42 -14.64 -7.19
N ARG A 20 25.09 -13.48 -7.79
CA ARG A 20 23.76 -13.26 -8.40
C ARG A 20 23.53 -14.16 -9.62
N ARG A 21 24.56 -14.41 -10.43
CA ARG A 21 24.47 -15.37 -11.55
C ARG A 21 24.27 -16.80 -11.08
N GLU A 22 24.98 -17.23 -10.05
CA GLU A 22 24.79 -18.55 -9.43
C GLU A 22 23.34 -18.73 -8.93
N VAL A 23 22.77 -17.70 -8.28
CA VAL A 23 21.36 -17.73 -7.82
C VAL A 23 20.39 -17.80 -9.00
N LEU A 24 20.58 -16.96 -10.03
CA LEU A 24 19.72 -16.95 -11.21
C LEU A 24 19.79 -18.27 -11.98
N GLU A 25 20.98 -18.86 -12.08
CA GLU A 25 21.19 -20.16 -12.71
C GLU A 25 20.50 -21.28 -11.92
N ALA A 26 20.62 -21.28 -10.59
CA ALA A 26 19.93 -22.22 -9.73
C ALA A 26 18.39 -22.09 -9.84
N GLU A 27 17.87 -20.87 -9.90
CA GLU A 27 16.45 -20.59 -10.07
C GLU A 27 15.96 -21.07 -11.45
N SER A 28 16.70 -20.75 -12.53
CA SER A 28 16.37 -21.22 -13.88
C SER A 28 16.43 -22.74 -13.99
N GLN A 29 17.38 -23.41 -13.34
CA GLN A 29 17.49 -24.86 -13.32
C GLN A 29 16.37 -25.51 -12.50
N LEU A 30 15.95 -24.90 -11.38
CA LEU A 30 14.80 -25.34 -10.60
C LEU A 30 13.51 -25.29 -11.43
N TYR A 31 13.25 -24.17 -12.10
CA TYR A 31 12.09 -24.04 -12.98
C TYR A 31 12.16 -24.97 -14.20
N GLY A 32 13.35 -25.20 -14.75
CA GLY A 32 13.55 -26.19 -15.82
C GLY A 32 13.29 -27.63 -15.36
N ALA A 33 13.74 -28.00 -14.17
CA ALA A 33 13.49 -29.31 -13.58
C ALA A 33 12.02 -29.50 -13.20
N LEU A 34 11.36 -28.46 -12.69
CA LEU A 34 9.92 -28.46 -12.38
C LEU A 34 9.06 -28.58 -13.64
N ASP A 35 9.36 -27.84 -14.71
CA ASP A 35 8.65 -27.96 -15.99
C ASP A 35 8.85 -29.35 -16.61
N GLY A 36 10.06 -29.90 -16.53
CA GLY A 36 10.35 -31.27 -16.94
C GLY A 36 9.53 -32.30 -16.15
N ALA A 37 9.60 -32.27 -14.81
CA ALA A 37 8.85 -33.17 -13.94
C ALA A 37 7.33 -33.06 -14.18
N MET A 38 6.80 -31.84 -14.34
CA MET A 38 5.39 -31.59 -14.58
C MET A 38 4.89 -32.19 -15.91
N LYS A 39 5.72 -32.16 -16.97
CA LYS A 39 5.41 -32.82 -18.26
C LYS A 39 5.34 -34.34 -18.15
N PHE A 40 6.23 -34.98 -17.37
CA PHE A 40 6.20 -36.43 -17.16
C PHE A 40 5.02 -36.87 -16.27
N ILE A 41 4.76 -36.14 -15.18
CA ILE A 41 3.65 -36.46 -14.26
C ILE A 41 2.29 -36.28 -14.95
N LYS A 42 2.14 -35.24 -15.78
CA LYS A 42 0.90 -35.01 -16.54
C LYS A 42 0.65 -36.12 -17.56
N GLY A 43 1.70 -36.60 -18.24
CA GLY A 43 1.58 -37.71 -19.19
C GLY A 43 1.18 -39.02 -18.50
N ASP A 44 1.80 -39.34 -17.37
CA ASP A 44 1.52 -40.54 -16.58
C ASP A 44 0.10 -40.52 -15.98
N ALA A 45 -0.35 -39.36 -15.48
CA ALA A 45 -1.71 -39.20 -14.98
C ALA A 45 -2.77 -39.39 -16.06
N ILE A 46 -2.55 -38.85 -17.27
CA ILE A 46 -3.48 -39.01 -18.39
C ILE A 46 -3.52 -40.48 -18.85
N ALA A 47 -2.36 -41.13 -18.97
CA ALA A 47 -2.28 -42.54 -19.34
C ALA A 47 -2.95 -43.45 -18.31
N GLY A 48 -2.72 -43.20 -17.01
CA GLY A 48 -3.35 -43.93 -15.91
C GLY A 48 -4.87 -43.82 -15.93
N ILE A 49 -5.42 -42.62 -16.14
CA ILE A 49 -6.88 -42.42 -16.28
C ILE A 49 -7.44 -43.21 -17.47
N ILE A 50 -6.75 -43.19 -18.62
CA ILE A 50 -7.18 -43.95 -19.81
C ILE A 50 -7.18 -45.45 -19.53
N ILE A 51 -6.13 -45.98 -18.91
CA ILE A 51 -6.01 -47.41 -18.56
C ILE A 51 -7.14 -47.82 -17.60
N ILE A 52 -7.45 -47.00 -16.59
CA ILE A 52 -8.57 -47.25 -15.66
C ILE A 52 -9.89 -47.34 -16.43
N PHE A 53 -10.17 -46.40 -17.33
CA PHE A 53 -11.41 -46.43 -18.12
C PHE A 53 -11.51 -47.67 -19.01
N VAL A 54 -10.42 -48.05 -19.68
CA VAL A 54 -10.38 -49.23 -20.54
C VAL A 54 -10.56 -50.51 -19.72
N ASN A 55 -9.85 -50.65 -18.60
CA ASN A 55 -9.93 -51.83 -17.73
C ASN A 55 -11.32 -51.94 -17.07
N LEU A 56 -11.91 -50.81 -16.69
CA LEU A 56 -13.25 -50.79 -16.09
C LEU A 56 -14.32 -51.20 -17.12
N ILE A 57 -14.37 -50.53 -18.28
CA ILE A 57 -15.40 -50.79 -19.30
C ILE A 57 -15.19 -52.17 -19.94
N GLY A 58 -13.95 -52.49 -20.30
CA GLY A 58 -13.58 -53.77 -20.90
C GLY A 58 -13.80 -54.93 -19.93
N GLY A 59 -13.40 -54.77 -18.66
CA GLY A 59 -13.60 -55.76 -17.61
C GLY A 59 -15.07 -56.05 -17.37
N ILE A 60 -15.92 -55.02 -17.20
CA ILE A 60 -17.37 -55.19 -17.03
C ILE A 60 -17.98 -55.88 -18.26
N SER A 61 -17.59 -55.47 -19.46
CA SER A 61 -18.10 -56.05 -20.72
C SER A 61 -17.75 -57.54 -20.84
N VAL A 62 -16.51 -57.93 -20.52
CA VAL A 62 -16.06 -59.33 -20.53
C VAL A 62 -16.70 -60.14 -19.40
N GLY A 63 -16.85 -59.56 -18.21
CA GLY A 63 -17.51 -60.19 -17.07
C GLY A 63 -18.96 -60.56 -17.37
N MET A 64 -19.70 -59.64 -18.00
CA MET A 64 -21.09 -59.88 -18.38
C MET A 64 -21.22 -60.84 -19.57
N VAL A 65 -20.45 -60.62 -20.64
CA VAL A 65 -20.64 -61.36 -21.91
C VAL A 65 -20.00 -62.74 -21.90
N GLN A 66 -18.79 -62.88 -21.34
CA GLN A 66 -18.04 -64.15 -21.38
C GLN A 66 -18.21 -64.97 -20.11
N HIS A 67 -18.32 -64.31 -18.94
CA HIS A 67 -18.41 -65.01 -17.65
C HIS A 67 -19.84 -65.08 -17.10
N GLY A 68 -20.83 -64.49 -17.79
CA GLY A 68 -22.25 -64.54 -17.42
C GLY A 68 -22.56 -63.83 -16.10
N MET A 69 -21.68 -62.95 -15.62
CA MET A 69 -21.85 -62.24 -14.35
C MET A 69 -23.01 -61.24 -14.43
N GLU A 70 -23.74 -61.09 -13.33
CA GLU A 70 -24.70 -60.00 -13.19
C GLU A 70 -23.97 -58.64 -13.18
N LEU A 71 -24.57 -57.60 -13.76
CA LEU A 71 -23.97 -56.26 -13.88
C LEU A 71 -23.44 -55.74 -12.53
N SER A 72 -24.18 -55.95 -11.44
CA SER A 72 -23.77 -55.52 -10.09
C SER A 72 -22.51 -56.24 -9.59
N GLU A 73 -22.39 -57.53 -9.89
CA GLU A 73 -21.24 -58.34 -9.51
C GLU A 73 -20.01 -57.95 -10.34
N ALA A 74 -20.18 -57.84 -11.66
CA ALA A 74 -19.12 -57.38 -12.58
C ALA A 74 -18.60 -55.99 -12.21
N LEU A 75 -19.50 -55.05 -11.88
CA LEU A 75 -19.10 -53.71 -11.42
C LEU A 75 -18.23 -53.78 -10.17
N THR A 76 -18.61 -54.58 -9.17
CA THR A 76 -17.87 -54.65 -7.90
C THR A 76 -16.47 -55.22 -8.08
N VAL A 77 -16.36 -56.32 -8.83
CA VAL A 77 -15.09 -57.03 -9.07
C VAL A 77 -14.13 -56.20 -9.92
N TYR A 78 -14.58 -55.73 -11.09
CA TYR A 78 -13.69 -55.01 -12.02
C TYR A 78 -13.38 -53.58 -11.57
N THR A 79 -14.22 -52.95 -10.73
CA THR A 79 -13.87 -51.67 -10.08
C THR A 79 -12.75 -51.85 -9.05
N HIS A 80 -12.81 -52.89 -8.20
CA HIS A 80 -11.73 -53.17 -7.24
C HIS A 80 -10.40 -53.47 -7.93
N LEU A 81 -10.43 -54.31 -8.97
CA LEU A 81 -9.24 -54.64 -9.76
C LEU A 81 -8.64 -53.41 -10.45
N SER A 82 -9.48 -52.55 -11.03
CA SER A 82 -9.01 -51.35 -11.75
C SER A 82 -8.41 -50.29 -10.82
N ILE A 83 -8.98 -50.09 -9.62
CA ILE A 83 -8.42 -49.19 -8.61
C ILE A 83 -7.10 -49.75 -8.07
N GLY A 84 -7.03 -51.05 -7.84
CA GLY A 84 -5.80 -51.73 -7.42
C GLY A 84 -4.66 -51.54 -8.42
N ASP A 85 -4.93 -51.77 -9.72
CA ASP A 85 -3.96 -51.61 -10.80
C ASP A 85 -3.44 -50.16 -10.90
N ALA A 86 -4.35 -49.18 -10.77
CA ALA A 86 -4.00 -47.76 -10.75
C ALA A 86 -3.06 -47.40 -9.60
N LEU A 87 -3.35 -47.87 -8.38
CA LEU A 87 -2.51 -47.60 -7.21
C LEU A 87 -1.13 -48.28 -7.32
N VAL A 88 -1.07 -49.50 -7.87
CA VAL A 88 0.18 -50.25 -8.06
C VAL A 88 1.07 -49.59 -9.12
N ALA A 89 0.50 -48.98 -10.16
CA ALA A 89 1.27 -48.25 -11.17
C ALA A 89 1.74 -46.86 -10.67
N GLN A 90 0.88 -46.13 -9.96
CA GLN A 90 1.09 -44.71 -9.69
C GLN A 90 1.99 -44.41 -8.49
N ILE A 91 1.95 -45.25 -7.45
CA ILE A 91 2.79 -45.06 -6.25
C ILE A 91 4.30 -45.18 -6.61
N PRO A 92 4.75 -46.20 -7.35
CA PRO A 92 6.16 -46.29 -7.78
C PRO A 92 6.57 -45.16 -8.71
N ALA A 93 5.71 -44.77 -9.66
CA ALA A 93 5.99 -43.68 -10.60
C ALA A 93 6.23 -42.35 -9.87
N LEU A 94 5.40 -42.04 -8.86
CA LEU A 94 5.56 -40.86 -8.02
C LEU A 94 6.89 -40.90 -7.25
N LEU A 95 7.25 -42.04 -6.67
CA LEU A 95 8.51 -42.21 -5.94
C LEU A 95 9.74 -42.05 -6.85
N ILE A 96 9.69 -42.59 -8.07
CA ILE A 96 10.75 -42.44 -9.07
C ILE A 96 10.88 -40.98 -9.51
N SER A 97 9.76 -40.28 -9.73
CA SER A 97 9.74 -38.87 -10.11
C SER A 97 10.36 -37.97 -9.02
N ILE A 98 9.96 -38.16 -7.76
CA ILE A 98 10.50 -37.42 -6.61
C ILE A 98 12.00 -37.72 -6.44
N SER A 99 12.40 -38.99 -6.57
CA SER A 99 13.81 -39.40 -6.48
C SER A 99 14.66 -38.80 -7.60
N GLY A 100 14.14 -38.76 -8.83
CA GLY A 100 14.77 -38.09 -9.97
C GLY A 100 14.96 -36.59 -9.73
N GLY A 101 13.93 -35.92 -9.20
CA GLY A 101 14.01 -34.51 -8.80
C GLY A 101 15.08 -34.24 -7.74
N PHE A 102 15.24 -35.14 -6.76
CA PHE A 102 16.32 -35.04 -5.76
C PHE A 102 17.71 -35.31 -6.32
N ILE A 103 17.85 -36.21 -7.31
CA ILE A 103 19.15 -36.49 -7.95
C ILE A 103 19.58 -35.32 -8.84
N VAL A 104 18.66 -34.76 -9.64
CA VAL A 104 18.97 -33.65 -10.56
C VAL A 104 19.39 -32.39 -9.80
N THR A 105 18.83 -32.14 -8.62
CA THR A 105 19.16 -30.97 -7.79
C THR A 105 20.46 -31.11 -6.97
N ARG A 106 21.12 -32.27 -7.01
CA ARG A 106 22.34 -32.55 -6.22
C ARG A 106 23.64 -32.10 -6.89
N VAL A 107 23.67 -31.91 -8.22
CA VAL A 107 24.93 -31.86 -8.98
C VAL A 107 25.60 -30.46 -9.01
N ASN A 108 24.89 -29.38 -8.69
CA ASN A 108 25.39 -28.01 -8.94
C ASN A 108 25.59 -27.11 -7.70
N ASN A 109 25.26 -27.55 -6.48
CA ASN A 109 25.49 -26.73 -5.28
C ASN A 109 26.83 -27.10 -4.61
N ASN A 110 27.87 -26.28 -4.81
CA ASN A 110 29.20 -26.41 -4.18
C ASN A 110 29.22 -26.19 -2.65
N LYS A 111 28.06 -26.03 -2.00
CA LYS A 111 27.88 -26.09 -0.55
C LYS A 111 26.85 -27.19 -0.27
N ASN A 112 27.16 -28.06 0.67
CA ASN A 112 26.46 -29.30 1.09
C ASN A 112 24.95 -29.19 1.46
N ASN A 113 24.21 -28.18 1.00
CA ASN A 113 22.78 -28.06 1.19
C ASN A 113 22.04 -28.49 -0.09
N ASN A 114 21.82 -29.79 -0.19
CA ASN A 114 20.93 -30.37 -1.19
C ASN A 114 19.50 -29.84 -0.95
N LEU A 115 18.73 -29.61 -2.02
CA LEU A 115 17.33 -29.22 -1.89
C LEU A 115 16.53 -30.26 -1.08
N GLY A 116 16.81 -31.55 -1.28
CA GLY A 116 16.20 -32.64 -0.51
C GLY A 116 16.50 -32.57 0.99
N SER A 117 17.74 -32.22 1.39
CA SER A 117 18.05 -32.04 2.82
C SER A 117 17.34 -30.81 3.38
N LYS A 118 17.21 -29.73 2.60
CA LYS A 118 16.48 -28.52 3.03
C LYS A 118 14.98 -28.79 3.19
N ILE A 119 14.35 -29.50 2.25
CA ILE A 119 12.93 -29.88 2.36
C ILE A 119 12.69 -30.78 3.58
N ILE A 120 13.57 -31.75 3.85
CA ILE A 120 13.47 -32.59 5.05
C ILE A 120 13.66 -31.72 6.30
N THR A 121 14.64 -30.83 6.34
CA THR A 121 14.84 -29.90 7.46
C THR A 121 13.63 -28.99 7.66
N ASP A 122 13.06 -28.42 6.61
CA ASP A 122 11.89 -27.52 6.67
C ASP A 122 10.63 -28.28 7.10
N LEU A 123 10.45 -29.53 6.66
CA LEU A 123 9.35 -30.40 7.08
C LEU A 123 9.39 -30.69 8.59
N PHE A 124 10.59 -30.86 9.15
CA PHE A 124 10.78 -31.07 10.59
C PHE A 124 10.93 -29.77 11.39
N ALA A 125 11.21 -28.63 10.75
CA ALA A 125 11.34 -27.32 11.39
C ALA A 125 9.99 -26.60 11.51
N ASN A 126 9.06 -26.80 10.56
CA ASN A 126 7.76 -26.16 10.60
C ASN A 126 6.79 -26.92 11.52
N GLN A 127 6.55 -26.34 12.70
CA GLN A 127 5.72 -26.92 13.75
C GLN A 127 4.26 -27.15 13.33
N SER A 128 3.74 -26.34 12.40
CA SER A 128 2.37 -26.48 11.88
C SER A 128 2.24 -27.70 10.97
N THR A 129 3.25 -27.96 10.13
CA THR A 129 3.25 -29.09 9.18
C THR A 129 3.30 -30.44 9.90
N LEU A 130 4.09 -30.54 10.98
CA LEU A 130 4.17 -31.73 11.84
C LEU A 130 2.80 -32.10 12.46
N MET A 131 2.06 -31.10 12.95
CA MET A 131 0.75 -31.32 13.58
C MET A 131 -0.32 -31.72 12.57
N VAL A 132 -0.35 -31.08 11.39
CA VAL A 132 -1.26 -31.45 10.30
C VAL A 132 -0.99 -32.88 9.82
N THR A 133 0.29 -33.25 9.66
CA THR A 133 0.68 -34.61 9.23
C THR A 133 0.31 -35.66 10.28
N ALA A 134 0.50 -35.36 11.57
CA ALA A 134 0.12 -36.27 12.65
C ALA A 134 -1.40 -36.49 12.73
N CYS A 135 -2.19 -35.42 12.53
CA CYS A 135 -3.65 -35.50 12.49
C CYS A 135 -4.14 -36.30 11.28
N LEU A 136 -3.55 -36.06 10.11
CA LEU A 136 -3.89 -36.80 8.89
C LEU A 136 -3.53 -38.28 9.00
N ALA A 137 -2.36 -38.61 9.55
CA ALA A 137 -1.95 -39.99 9.80
C ALA A 137 -2.92 -40.70 10.75
N LEU A 138 -3.37 -40.02 11.81
CA LEU A 138 -4.37 -40.55 12.73
C LEU A 138 -5.71 -40.79 12.01
N ALA A 139 -6.16 -39.83 11.20
CA ALA A 139 -7.39 -39.92 10.42
C ALA A 139 -7.36 -41.09 9.42
N MET A 140 -6.23 -41.34 8.76
CA MET A 140 -6.05 -42.51 7.88
C MET A 140 -6.13 -43.83 8.66
N GLY A 141 -5.66 -43.87 9.90
CA GLY A 141 -5.77 -45.06 10.75
C GLY A 141 -7.22 -45.46 11.08
N PHE A 142 -8.17 -44.53 11.01
CA PHE A 142 -9.60 -44.81 11.21
C PHE A 142 -10.32 -45.31 9.96
N LEU A 143 -9.66 -45.31 8.80
CA LEU A 143 -10.25 -45.87 7.58
C LEU A 143 -10.31 -47.40 7.65
N PRO A 144 -11.47 -48.02 7.34
CA PRO A 144 -11.62 -49.47 7.36
C PRO A 144 -10.65 -50.12 6.35
N GLY A 145 -9.86 -51.09 6.81
CA GLY A 145 -8.85 -51.78 6.01
C GLY A 145 -7.40 -51.34 6.26
N PHE A 146 -7.16 -50.25 7.00
CA PHE A 146 -5.81 -49.80 7.37
C PHE A 146 -5.39 -50.31 8.77
N PRO A 147 -4.09 -50.64 8.98
CA PRO A 147 -3.60 -51.10 10.28
C PRO A 147 -3.50 -49.95 11.29
N LEU A 148 -4.60 -49.71 12.02
CA LEU A 148 -4.72 -48.66 13.04
C LEU A 148 -3.54 -48.56 14.04
N PRO A 149 -2.96 -49.68 14.54
CA PRO A 149 -1.81 -49.60 15.45
C PRO A 149 -0.58 -48.90 14.86
N VAL A 150 -0.31 -49.08 13.56
CA VAL A 150 0.86 -48.51 12.88
C VAL A 150 0.72 -46.99 12.77
N PHE A 151 -0.45 -46.53 12.33
CA PHE A 151 -0.74 -45.10 12.18
C PHE A 151 -0.83 -44.37 13.53
N MET A 152 -1.33 -45.04 14.57
CA MET A 152 -1.35 -44.49 15.92
C MET A 152 0.07 -44.28 16.48
N VAL A 153 0.97 -45.24 16.29
CA VAL A 153 2.38 -45.12 16.70
C VAL A 153 3.08 -44.00 15.93
N LEU A 154 2.84 -43.89 14.62
CA LEU A 154 3.42 -42.84 13.77
C LEU A 154 2.94 -41.44 14.20
N SER A 155 1.65 -41.27 14.43
CA SER A 155 1.06 -40.01 14.88
C SER A 155 1.60 -39.60 16.25
N ALA A 156 1.69 -40.55 17.20
CA ALA A 156 2.25 -40.31 18.52
C ALA A 156 3.72 -39.85 18.46
N LEU A 157 4.52 -40.44 17.55
CA LEU A 157 5.93 -40.08 17.37
C LEU A 157 6.10 -38.67 16.80
N LEU A 158 5.29 -38.27 15.83
CA LEU A 158 5.30 -36.92 15.27
C LEU A 158 4.89 -35.87 16.31
N ILE A 159 3.87 -36.17 17.13
CA ILE A 159 3.42 -35.31 18.23
C ILE A 159 4.53 -35.20 19.30
N ALA A 160 5.24 -36.28 19.62
CA ALA A 160 6.34 -36.26 20.58
C ALA A 160 7.52 -35.37 20.11
N ILE A 161 7.83 -35.38 18.81
CA ILE A 161 8.84 -34.50 18.21
C ILE A 161 8.43 -33.03 18.36
N TYR A 162 7.17 -32.70 18.06
CA TYR A 162 6.62 -31.35 18.24
C TYR A 162 6.74 -30.85 19.69
N PHE A 163 6.37 -31.68 20.67
CA PHE A 163 6.47 -31.29 22.07
C PHE A 163 7.91 -31.13 22.54
N LYS A 164 8.84 -31.98 22.09
CA LYS A 164 10.27 -31.88 22.44
C LYS A 164 10.88 -30.55 22.00
N ASP A 165 10.54 -30.08 20.81
CA ASP A 165 11.08 -28.82 20.27
C ASP A 165 10.50 -27.59 20.98
N LYS A 166 9.19 -27.62 21.28
CA LYS A 166 8.52 -26.60 22.10
C LYS A 166 9.07 -26.53 23.54
N TRP A 167 9.45 -27.68 24.11
CA TRP A 167 10.00 -27.75 25.47
C TRP A 167 11.44 -27.22 25.52
N ARG A 168 12.22 -27.43 24.45
CA ARG A 168 13.58 -26.87 24.32
C ARG A 168 13.57 -25.35 24.16
N ASN A 169 12.62 -24.78 23.40
CA ASN A 169 12.48 -23.33 23.24
C ASN A 169 11.90 -22.63 24.50
N ARG A 170 11.05 -23.31 25.29
CA ARG A 170 10.56 -22.78 26.57
C ARG A 170 11.62 -22.64 27.67
N HIS A 171 12.71 -23.41 27.61
CA HIS A 171 13.81 -23.26 28.57
C HIS A 171 14.77 -22.11 28.24
N LYS A 172 14.75 -21.59 27.00
CA LYS A 172 15.56 -20.45 26.57
C LYS A 172 14.90 -19.10 26.87
N ASN A 173 13.56 -19.06 26.97
CA ASN A 173 12.77 -17.84 27.25
C ASN A 173 12.33 -17.67 28.72
N LYS A 174 12.92 -18.40 29.69
CA LYS A 174 12.53 -18.33 31.11
C LYS A 174 13.25 -17.25 31.94
N SER A 175 14.05 -16.38 31.32
CA SER A 175 14.80 -15.32 32.00
C SER A 175 14.22 -13.90 31.86
N GLY A 176 13.03 -13.72 31.31
CA GLY A 176 12.44 -12.40 31.24
C GLY A 176 10.97 -12.44 30.86
N GLU A 177 10.10 -12.61 31.85
CA GLU A 177 8.73 -12.09 31.79
C GLU A 177 8.03 -12.28 33.14
N SER A 178 7.77 -11.17 33.81
CA SER A 178 6.69 -11.04 34.79
C SER A 178 6.05 -9.67 34.58
N HIS A 179 5.05 -9.59 33.71
CA HIS A 179 3.69 -9.19 34.08
C HIS A 179 2.77 -9.29 32.87
N ARG A 180 1.75 -10.13 33.01
CA ARG A 180 0.53 -10.14 32.19
C ARG A 180 -0.38 -9.01 32.65
N GLU A 181 -1.14 -8.41 31.73
CA GLU A 181 -2.58 -8.65 31.70
C GLU A 181 -3.24 -8.31 30.36
N LYS A 182 -4.31 -9.05 30.07
CA LYS A 182 -5.04 -9.15 28.80
C LYS A 182 -6.19 -8.13 28.72
N GLY A 183 -6.40 -7.57 27.53
CA GLY A 183 -7.64 -6.95 27.08
C GLY A 183 -7.61 -6.86 25.55
N ALA A 184 -8.70 -7.25 24.89
CA ALA A 184 -8.79 -7.53 23.46
C ALA A 184 -8.72 -6.29 22.54
N ASP A 185 -8.04 -6.43 21.40
CA ASP A 185 -8.58 -6.15 20.07
C ASP A 185 -7.69 -6.82 19.00
N ASP A 186 -8.32 -7.40 17.99
CA ASP A 186 -7.67 -7.92 16.77
C ASP A 186 -7.09 -6.75 15.97
N GLU A 187 -5.83 -6.41 16.24
CA GLU A 187 -5.02 -5.64 15.30
C GLU A 187 -3.88 -6.53 14.82
N ALA A 188 -3.73 -6.58 13.50
CA ALA A 188 -2.67 -7.29 12.80
C ALA A 188 -1.32 -6.86 13.37
N GLN A 189 -0.75 -7.70 14.23
CA GLN A 189 0.63 -7.56 14.67
C GLN A 189 1.52 -7.78 13.45
N SER A 190 2.30 -6.76 13.07
CA SER A 190 3.49 -7.00 12.26
C SER A 190 4.37 -7.96 13.06
N GLU A 191 4.40 -9.22 12.64
CA GLU A 191 5.41 -10.14 13.11
C GLU A 191 6.75 -9.58 12.60
N ALA A 192 7.57 -9.08 13.53
CA ALA A 192 8.92 -8.61 13.23
C ALA A 192 9.61 -9.63 12.33
N VAL A 193 9.98 -9.20 11.13
CA VAL A 193 10.58 -10.06 10.11
C VAL A 193 11.97 -10.49 10.60
N THR A 194 12.06 -11.67 11.20
CA THR A 194 13.34 -12.29 11.56
C THR A 194 13.93 -12.96 10.34
N ILE A 195 15.01 -12.40 9.81
CA ILE A 195 15.90 -13.06 8.85
C ILE A 195 17.17 -13.45 9.61
N ASP A 196 17.56 -14.72 9.56
CA ASP A 196 18.78 -15.25 10.21
C ASP A 196 18.91 -15.01 11.74
N GLY A 197 17.79 -14.77 12.45
CA GLY A 197 17.77 -14.67 13.91
C GLY A 197 18.13 -13.28 14.47
N ASP A 198 18.40 -12.30 13.61
CA ASP A 198 18.51 -10.90 14.00
C ASP A 198 17.14 -10.19 13.85
N ILE A 199 16.78 -9.40 14.86
CA ILE A 199 15.61 -8.52 14.81
C ILE A 199 16.00 -7.35 13.93
N ILE A 200 15.42 -7.27 12.72
CA ILE A 200 15.49 -6.05 11.94
C ILE A 200 14.56 -5.05 12.63
N PRO A 201 15.07 -3.94 13.21
CA PRO A 201 14.19 -2.93 13.74
C PRO A 201 13.36 -2.35 12.58
N GLU A 202 12.04 -2.53 12.63
CA GLU A 202 11.14 -1.79 11.76
C GLU A 202 11.30 -0.30 12.09
N THR A 203 11.50 0.54 11.09
CA THR A 203 11.56 1.99 11.29
C THR A 203 10.23 2.48 11.83
N LEU A 204 10.27 3.44 12.77
CA LEU A 204 9.03 4.09 13.20
C LEU A 204 8.44 4.88 12.01
N PRO A 205 7.25 4.51 11.51
CA PRO A 205 6.75 5.04 10.24
C PRO A 205 6.39 6.53 10.35
N LEU A 206 5.84 6.97 11.48
CA LEU A 206 5.53 8.37 11.74
C LEU A 206 5.90 8.77 13.17
N MET A 207 6.78 9.76 13.29
CA MET A 207 7.14 10.39 14.55
C MET A 207 6.76 11.86 14.55
N ILE A 208 6.10 12.31 15.61
CA ILE A 208 5.75 13.71 15.84
C ILE A 208 6.38 14.12 17.16
N THR A 209 7.33 15.05 17.11
CA THR A 209 8.02 15.56 18.30
C THR A 209 7.56 16.96 18.61
N PHE A 210 7.06 17.14 19.83
CA PHE A 210 6.65 18.44 20.36
C PHE A 210 7.62 18.92 21.43
N ASN A 211 7.52 20.20 21.76
CA ASN A 211 8.12 20.73 22.97
C ASN A 211 7.36 20.20 24.21
N GLU A 212 8.06 19.92 25.31
CA GLU A 212 7.46 19.42 26.56
C GLU A 212 6.32 20.27 27.11
N THR A 213 6.32 21.59 26.84
CA THR A 213 5.24 22.52 27.20
C THR A 213 3.86 22.14 26.63
N PHE A 214 3.83 21.33 25.57
CA PHE A 214 2.61 20.92 24.91
C PHE A 214 1.98 19.66 25.53
N LYS A 215 2.76 18.85 26.24
CA LYS A 215 2.37 17.54 26.79
C LYS A 215 0.97 17.52 27.44
N PRO A 216 0.62 18.39 28.41
CA PRO A 216 -0.66 18.30 29.10
C PRO A 216 -1.87 18.53 28.18
N LYS A 217 -1.78 19.45 27.21
CA LYS A 217 -2.88 19.73 26.26
C LYS A 217 -2.99 18.62 25.21
N LEU A 218 -1.88 18.03 24.76
CA LEU A 218 -1.89 16.99 23.73
C LEU A 218 -2.41 15.64 24.26
N GLU A 219 -2.03 15.26 25.48
CA GLU A 219 -2.50 14.03 26.14
C GLU A 219 -4.00 14.10 26.46
N GLN A 220 -4.51 15.26 26.88
CA GLN A 220 -5.94 15.46 27.14
C GLN A 220 -6.83 15.22 25.91
N HIS A 221 -6.31 15.46 24.70
CA HIS A 221 -7.07 15.37 23.46
C HIS A 221 -6.88 14.05 22.69
N ASN A 222 -6.11 13.08 23.20
CA ASN A 222 -5.81 11.81 22.52
C ASN A 222 -5.44 12.01 21.04
N LEU A 223 -4.53 12.94 20.76
CA LEU A 223 -4.29 13.44 19.40
C LEU A 223 -3.90 12.38 18.39
N ALA A 224 -3.11 11.37 18.77
CA ALA A 224 -2.75 10.28 17.86
C ALA A 224 -4.01 9.53 17.35
N SER A 225 -4.91 9.16 18.27
CA SER A 225 -6.17 8.48 17.92
C SER A 225 -7.09 9.40 17.11
N ARG A 226 -7.20 10.68 17.50
CA ARG A 226 -7.98 11.67 16.76
C ARG A 226 -7.44 11.90 15.36
N LEU A 227 -6.12 11.97 15.19
CA LEU A 227 -5.46 12.11 13.90
C LEU A 227 -5.74 10.90 13.01
N LYS A 228 -5.51 9.66 13.48
CA LYS A 228 -5.83 8.44 12.72
C LYS A 228 -7.30 8.41 12.29
N LYS A 229 -8.22 8.68 13.23
CA LYS A 229 -9.67 8.67 12.97
C LYS A 229 -10.10 9.76 12.00
N THR A 230 -9.58 10.98 12.15
CA THR A 230 -9.94 12.11 11.28
C THR A 230 -9.29 11.98 9.90
N PHE A 231 -8.09 11.40 9.80
CA PHE A 231 -7.47 11.12 8.51
C PHE A 231 -8.25 10.05 7.72
N PHE A 232 -8.67 8.97 8.40
CA PHE A 232 -9.56 7.97 7.80
C PHE A 232 -10.95 8.56 7.46
N ILE A 233 -11.45 9.42 8.35
CA ILE A 233 -12.45 10.49 8.18
C ILE A 233 -12.52 11.17 6.81
N GLU A 234 -11.35 11.56 6.36
CA GLU A 234 -11.23 12.61 5.37
C GLU A 234 -10.74 12.04 4.06
N TYR A 235 -9.76 11.14 4.12
CA TYR A 235 -9.09 10.58 2.96
C TYR A 235 -9.47 9.13 2.67
N GLY A 236 -10.02 8.40 3.65
CA GLY A 236 -10.38 6.98 3.50
C GLY A 236 -9.20 6.03 3.62
N VAL A 237 -8.04 6.50 4.09
CA VAL A 237 -6.82 5.72 4.28
C VAL A 237 -6.54 5.52 5.77
N ARG A 238 -6.08 4.33 6.15
CA ARG A 238 -5.64 4.03 7.51
C ARG A 238 -4.16 4.42 7.65
N LEU A 239 -3.86 5.25 8.65
CA LEU A 239 -2.48 5.61 8.98
C LEU A 239 -1.83 4.51 9.84
N PRO A 240 -0.50 4.31 9.73
CA PRO A 240 0.24 3.40 10.60
C PRO A 240 0.30 3.92 12.03
N GLU A 241 1.03 3.22 12.90
CA GLU A 241 1.29 3.68 14.27
C GLU A 241 1.98 5.05 14.30
N ILE A 242 1.56 5.89 15.25
CA ILE A 242 2.03 7.28 15.38
C ILE A 242 2.71 7.43 16.73
N THR A 243 4.02 7.65 16.71
CA THR A 243 4.81 7.87 17.93
C THR A 243 4.88 9.36 18.23
N ILE A 244 4.37 9.77 19.39
CA ILE A 244 4.47 11.16 19.86
C ILE A 244 5.60 11.28 20.88
N GLY A 245 6.63 12.07 20.55
CA GLY A 245 7.78 12.36 21.39
C GLY A 245 7.74 13.78 21.97
N TYR A 246 8.53 14.01 23.02
CA TYR A 246 8.68 15.33 23.65
C TYR A 246 10.16 15.68 23.82
N ALA A 247 10.55 16.89 23.39
CA ALA A 247 11.91 17.39 23.49
C ALA A 247 12.02 18.57 24.48
N PRO A 248 12.99 18.56 25.42
CA PRO A 248 13.10 19.55 26.50
C PRO A 248 13.72 20.92 26.11
N LYS A 249 14.17 21.12 24.86
CA LYS A 249 14.84 22.37 24.44
C LYS A 249 14.52 22.76 23.00
N SER A 250 13.43 23.51 22.81
CA SER A 250 13.26 24.37 21.63
C SER A 250 12.76 25.73 22.09
N VAL A 251 13.35 26.80 21.55
CA VAL A 251 13.09 28.21 21.90
C VAL A 251 11.73 28.67 21.35
N CYS A 252 11.12 27.88 20.47
CA CYS A 252 9.80 28.17 19.92
C CYS A 252 8.89 26.95 19.98
N ALA A 253 7.61 27.23 19.86
CA ALA A 253 6.47 26.34 19.72
C ALA A 253 6.54 25.46 18.44
N SER A 254 7.65 24.73 18.25
CA SER A 254 7.97 23.95 17.06
C SER A 254 7.49 22.50 17.18
N MET A 255 6.82 22.01 16.15
CA MET A 255 6.46 20.62 15.92
C MET A 255 7.34 20.06 14.81
N ASN A 256 8.19 19.09 15.13
CA ASN A 256 9.04 18.40 14.17
C ASN A 256 8.39 17.09 13.78
N ILE A 257 8.33 16.80 12.48
CA ILE A 257 7.73 15.57 11.95
C ILE A 257 8.79 14.77 11.21
N ALA A 258 8.89 13.49 11.54
CA ALA A 258 9.74 12.55 10.84
C ALA A 258 8.93 11.39 10.27
N ILE A 259 9.24 10.99 9.04
CA ILE A 259 8.67 9.84 8.35
C ILE A 259 9.80 8.82 8.20
N ASN A 260 9.58 7.57 8.60
CA ASN A 260 10.62 6.53 8.60
C ASN A 260 11.90 7.00 9.31
N GLU A 261 11.75 7.70 10.43
CA GLU A 261 12.84 8.31 11.23
C GLU A 261 13.65 9.43 10.55
N ILE A 262 13.26 9.87 9.36
CA ILE A 262 13.89 10.97 8.65
C ILE A 262 13.05 12.24 8.87
N PRO A 263 13.64 13.35 9.38
CA PRO A 263 12.94 14.63 9.51
C PRO A 263 12.47 15.14 8.14
N VAL A 264 11.18 15.46 8.03
CA VAL A 264 10.54 15.92 6.77
C VAL A 264 10.07 17.36 6.86
N ALA A 265 9.51 17.77 8.00
CA ALA A 265 8.96 19.11 8.15
C ALA A 265 8.99 19.62 9.60
N ASP A 266 9.18 20.92 9.71
CA ASP A 266 9.08 21.68 10.96
C ASP A 266 7.96 22.71 10.84
N TYR A 267 6.98 22.62 11.73
CA TYR A 267 5.86 23.54 11.80
C TYR A 267 5.86 24.29 13.12
N MET A 268 5.18 25.45 13.14
CA MET A 268 4.98 26.22 14.35
C MET A 268 3.50 26.19 14.76
N LEU A 269 3.24 25.94 16.04
CA LEU A 269 1.89 25.83 16.58
C LEU A 269 1.81 26.47 17.96
N ILE A 270 1.05 27.55 18.13
CA ILE A 270 0.94 28.24 19.42
C ILE A 270 -0.33 27.78 20.16
N PRO A 271 -0.23 27.08 21.30
CA PRO A 271 -1.42 26.62 22.03
C PRO A 271 -2.26 27.76 22.59
N GLY A 272 -3.59 27.67 22.50
CA GLY A 272 -4.50 28.70 23.02
C GLY A 272 -4.60 29.95 22.13
N MET A 273 -3.98 29.91 20.95
CA MET A 273 -4.12 30.90 19.90
C MET A 273 -4.82 30.30 18.69
N HIS A 274 -5.43 31.16 17.89
CA HIS A 274 -6.00 30.87 16.59
C HIS A 274 -5.14 31.51 15.51
N LYS A 275 -4.79 30.73 14.48
CA LYS A 275 -4.13 31.25 13.27
C LYS A 275 -5.16 32.01 12.43
N ILE A 276 -4.79 33.20 11.98
CA ILE A 276 -5.56 33.99 11.02
C ILE A 276 -5.12 33.58 9.61
N LEU A 277 -6.08 33.23 8.75
CA LEU A 277 -5.75 32.68 7.42
C LEU A 277 -5.50 33.76 6.36
N ILE A 278 -6.18 34.92 6.46
CA ILE A 278 -6.12 36.01 5.46
C ILE A 278 -6.10 37.35 6.15
N ASN A 279 -5.41 38.32 5.53
CA ASN A 279 -5.32 39.71 5.96
C ASN A 279 -4.94 39.86 7.44
N GLY A 280 -4.05 38.99 7.92
CA GLY A 280 -3.59 39.04 9.30
C GLY A 280 -2.87 40.34 9.64
N GLU A 281 -2.26 40.99 8.64
CA GLU A 281 -1.65 42.31 8.80
C GLU A 281 -2.69 43.40 9.09
N GLU A 282 -3.80 43.43 8.35
CA GLU A 282 -4.90 44.38 8.57
C GLU A 282 -5.49 44.20 9.98
N LEU A 283 -5.75 42.95 10.38
CA LEU A 283 -6.29 42.68 11.71
C LEU A 283 -5.29 43.06 12.81
N LYS A 284 -3.99 42.89 12.58
CA LYS A 284 -2.95 43.34 13.51
C LYS A 284 -2.90 44.86 13.66
N MET A 285 -3.21 45.62 12.60
CA MET A 285 -3.34 47.08 12.70
C MET A 285 -4.56 47.50 13.52
N LEU A 286 -5.62 46.67 13.56
CA LEU A 286 -6.85 46.92 14.30
C LEU A 286 -6.78 46.42 15.76
N ASP A 287 -6.11 45.30 16.01
CA ASP A 287 -5.98 44.67 17.32
C ASP A 287 -4.52 44.29 17.63
N ASN A 288 -3.94 44.99 18.60
CA ASN A 288 -2.56 44.79 19.07
C ASN A 288 -2.30 43.42 19.73
N SER A 289 -3.35 42.63 20.02
CA SER A 289 -3.18 41.26 20.52
C SER A 289 -2.85 40.23 19.45
N VAL A 290 -2.86 40.63 18.17
CA VAL A 290 -2.40 39.76 17.08
C VAL A 290 -0.88 39.68 17.08
N GLU A 291 -0.35 38.49 17.27
CA GLU A 291 1.07 38.19 17.18
C GLU A 291 1.43 37.81 15.73
N SER A 292 2.51 38.41 15.20
CA SER A 292 3.06 38.02 13.89
C SER A 292 4.34 37.23 14.09
N ILE A 293 4.44 36.05 13.49
CA ILE A 293 5.64 35.23 13.55
C ILE A 293 6.13 34.88 12.16
N ASN A 294 7.41 35.15 11.92
CA ASN A 294 8.10 34.78 10.71
C ASN A 294 8.41 33.28 10.74
N THR A 295 7.84 32.55 9.79
CA THR A 295 8.13 31.13 9.54
C THR A 295 8.89 30.99 8.22
N PRO A 296 9.56 29.86 7.95
CA PRO A 296 10.14 29.58 6.64
C PRO A 296 9.11 29.63 5.49
N GLN A 297 7.82 29.50 5.80
CA GLN A 297 6.70 29.48 4.86
C GLN A 297 6.05 30.86 4.66
N GLY A 298 6.53 31.89 5.35
CA GLY A 298 5.97 33.25 5.35
C GLY A 298 5.61 33.75 6.74
N VAL A 299 4.92 34.90 6.80
CA VAL A 299 4.45 35.48 8.07
C VAL A 299 3.13 34.83 8.47
N SER A 300 3.07 34.27 9.67
CA SER A 300 1.86 33.74 10.26
C SER A 300 1.33 34.69 11.33
N TYR A 301 0.01 34.89 11.37
CA TYR A 301 -0.64 35.78 12.34
C TYR A 301 -1.51 34.96 13.29
N TRP A 302 -1.41 35.25 14.58
CA TRP A 302 -2.06 34.49 15.64
C TRP A 302 -2.82 35.41 16.59
N LEU A 303 -4.02 35.02 16.99
CA LEU A 303 -4.90 35.77 17.88
C LEU A 303 -5.30 34.90 19.09
N PRO A 304 -5.41 35.44 20.32
CA PRO A 304 -5.92 34.69 21.46
C PRO A 304 -7.31 34.11 21.21
N GLU A 305 -7.55 32.88 21.69
CA GLU A 305 -8.81 32.14 21.51
C GLU A 305 -10.05 32.94 21.97
N GLU A 306 -9.95 33.70 23.06
CA GLU A 306 -11.02 34.56 23.58
C GLU A 306 -11.50 35.63 22.60
N LYS A 307 -10.64 36.03 21.65
CA LYS A 307 -10.93 37.07 20.66
C LYS A 307 -11.32 36.51 19.30
N ALA A 308 -11.24 35.20 19.11
CA ALA A 308 -11.58 34.55 17.84
C ALA A 308 -13.02 34.89 17.40
N ASP A 309 -13.99 34.85 18.33
CA ASP A 309 -15.39 35.16 18.02
C ASP A 309 -15.60 36.59 17.50
N ASN A 310 -14.81 37.55 18.00
CA ASN A 310 -14.87 38.93 17.52
C ASN A 310 -14.27 39.05 16.12
N ALA A 311 -13.15 38.38 15.86
CA ALA A 311 -12.54 38.33 14.54
C ALA A 311 -13.51 37.71 13.50
N HIS A 312 -14.23 36.63 13.86
CA HIS A 312 -15.24 36.04 13.00
C HIS A 312 -16.41 37.00 12.70
N LYS A 313 -16.87 37.78 13.68
CA LYS A 313 -17.91 38.83 13.46
C LYS A 313 -17.44 39.94 12.53
N MET A 314 -16.14 40.22 12.51
CA MET A 314 -15.51 41.16 11.58
C MET A 314 -15.26 40.56 10.18
N GLY A 315 -15.57 39.29 9.96
CA GLY A 315 -15.39 38.60 8.68
C GLY A 315 -14.04 37.91 8.50
N TYR A 316 -13.16 37.93 9.52
CA TYR A 316 -11.89 37.21 9.47
C TYR A 316 -12.09 35.72 9.71
N ILE A 317 -11.28 34.92 9.02
CA ILE A 317 -11.30 33.46 9.16
C ILE A 317 -10.13 33.05 10.03
N THR A 318 -10.44 32.35 11.12
CA THR A 318 -9.44 31.86 12.06
C THR A 318 -9.53 30.34 12.21
N ARG A 319 -8.40 29.72 12.53
CA ARG A 319 -8.28 28.27 12.75
C ARG A 319 -7.64 28.03 14.11
N SER A 320 -8.22 27.15 14.92
CA SER A 320 -7.65 26.82 16.24
C SER A 320 -6.27 26.15 16.08
N ALA A 321 -5.43 26.20 17.12
CA ALA A 321 -4.13 25.52 17.09
C ALA A 321 -4.24 24.00 16.86
N ILE A 322 -5.31 23.35 17.34
CA ILE A 322 -5.53 21.90 17.14
C ILE A 322 -5.95 21.61 15.70
N ASP A 323 -6.78 22.47 15.11
CA ASP A 323 -7.19 22.31 13.71
C ASP A 323 -6.03 22.66 12.75
N GLU A 324 -5.20 23.65 13.08
CA GLU A 324 -3.96 23.94 12.34
C GLU A 324 -2.97 22.77 12.43
N PHE A 325 -2.83 22.16 13.63
CA PHE A 325 -2.04 20.94 13.81
C PHE A 325 -2.47 19.84 12.84
N TYR A 326 -3.77 19.55 12.80
CA TYR A 326 -4.31 18.54 11.93
C TYR A 326 -4.15 18.92 10.45
N PHE A 327 -4.37 20.18 10.09
CA PHE A 327 -4.24 20.65 8.71
C PHE A 327 -2.81 20.53 8.19
N CYS A 328 -1.81 20.92 8.98
CA CYS A 328 -0.39 20.79 8.64
C CYS A 328 -0.01 19.32 8.44
N ILE A 329 -0.32 18.46 9.42
CA ILE A 329 0.06 17.04 9.34
C ILE A 329 -0.68 16.34 8.21
N SER A 330 -2.00 16.54 8.09
CA SER A 330 -2.77 15.88 7.04
C SER A 330 -2.24 16.24 5.66
N THR A 331 -1.91 17.51 5.42
CA THR A 331 -1.30 17.99 4.17
C THR A 331 0.07 17.34 3.91
N LEU A 332 0.93 17.27 4.92
CA LEU A 332 2.24 16.62 4.82
C LEU A 332 2.12 15.12 4.52
N LEU A 333 1.23 14.42 5.23
CA LEU A 333 1.02 12.98 5.09
C LEU A 333 0.41 12.63 3.72
N THR A 334 -0.52 13.45 3.22
CA THR A 334 -1.07 13.27 1.87
C THR A 334 -0.01 13.45 0.79
N HIS A 335 0.88 14.44 0.94
CA HIS A 335 1.95 14.66 -0.02
C HIS A 335 2.92 13.46 -0.07
N ASN A 336 3.23 12.90 1.10
CA ASN A 336 4.12 11.75 1.26
C ASN A 336 3.36 10.41 1.34
N ILE A 337 2.16 10.32 0.76
CA ILE A 337 1.28 9.16 0.95
C ILE A 337 1.87 7.85 0.40
N SER A 338 2.80 7.94 -0.57
CA SER A 338 3.51 6.78 -1.11
C SER A 338 4.34 6.01 -0.06
N GLU A 339 4.70 6.66 1.05
CA GLU A 339 5.40 6.03 2.17
C GLU A 339 4.47 5.15 3.03
N PHE A 340 3.15 5.39 2.98
CA PHE A 340 2.17 4.76 3.86
C PHE A 340 1.12 3.94 3.13
N PHE A 341 0.98 4.14 1.82
CA PHE A 341 -0.10 3.57 1.02
C PHE A 341 0.44 3.07 -0.31
N GLY A 342 0.36 1.76 -0.52
CA GLY A 342 0.78 1.10 -1.75
C GLY A 342 -0.19 0.00 -2.21
N ILE A 343 0.39 -1.01 -2.86
CA ILE A 343 -0.38 -2.10 -3.47
C ILE A 343 -1.09 -2.93 -2.41
N GLN A 344 -0.44 -3.16 -1.26
CA GLN A 344 -0.99 -3.97 -0.17
C GLN A 344 -2.23 -3.32 0.44
N GLU A 345 -2.12 -2.03 0.80
CA GLU A 345 -3.23 -1.26 1.39
C GLU A 345 -4.36 -1.12 0.37
N THR A 346 -4.03 -0.89 -0.91
CA THR A 346 -5.01 -0.87 -2.00
C THR A 346 -5.75 -2.21 -2.09
N LYS A 347 -5.06 -3.35 -2.04
CA LYS A 347 -5.69 -4.66 -2.11
C LYS A 347 -6.62 -4.90 -0.92
N MET A 348 -6.20 -4.54 0.30
CA MET A 348 -7.05 -4.63 1.49
C MET A 348 -8.34 -3.81 1.35
N LEU A 349 -8.24 -2.57 0.84
CA LEU A 349 -9.41 -1.73 0.59
C LEU A 349 -10.35 -2.33 -0.47
N LEU A 350 -9.78 -2.89 -1.54
CA LEU A 350 -10.56 -3.53 -2.59
C LEU A 350 -11.25 -4.81 -2.09
N ASP A 351 -10.59 -5.62 -1.27
CA ASP A 351 -11.18 -6.85 -0.69
C ASP A 351 -12.37 -6.53 0.22
N ASP A 352 -12.28 -5.46 1.00
CA ASP A 352 -13.40 -4.96 1.81
C ASP A 352 -14.56 -4.44 0.95
N LEU A 353 -14.24 -3.86 -0.21
CA LEU A 353 -15.24 -3.38 -1.16
C LEU A 353 -15.88 -4.51 -1.97
N GLU A 354 -15.15 -5.60 -2.24
CA GLU A 354 -15.63 -6.78 -2.96
C GLU A 354 -16.84 -7.41 -2.26
N LYS A 355 -16.86 -7.38 -0.92
CA LYS A 355 -17.98 -7.84 -0.10
C LYS A 355 -19.29 -7.10 -0.40
N LYS A 356 -19.21 -5.86 -0.88
CA LYS A 356 -20.38 -4.99 -1.16
C LYS A 356 -20.68 -4.85 -2.65
N TYR A 357 -19.65 -4.76 -3.49
CA TYR A 357 -19.78 -4.50 -4.93
C TYR A 357 -18.91 -5.46 -5.78
N PRO A 358 -19.16 -6.78 -5.73
CA PRO A 358 -18.31 -7.77 -6.40
C PRO A 358 -18.31 -7.61 -7.92
N GLU A 359 -19.46 -7.28 -8.54
CA GLU A 359 -19.55 -7.11 -9.99
C GLU A 359 -18.79 -5.88 -10.50
N LEU A 360 -18.76 -4.78 -9.73
CA LEU A 360 -17.98 -3.59 -10.06
C LEU A 360 -16.48 -3.88 -10.03
N LEU A 361 -16.01 -4.64 -9.03
CA LEU A 361 -14.60 -5.01 -8.94
C LEU A 361 -14.19 -5.96 -10.05
N LYS A 362 -15.02 -6.97 -10.37
CA LYS A 362 -14.78 -7.86 -11.52
C LYS A 362 -14.62 -7.07 -12.82
N GLU A 363 -15.49 -6.08 -13.05
CA GLU A 363 -15.39 -5.26 -14.27
C GLU A 363 -14.17 -4.33 -14.24
N SER A 364 -13.84 -3.75 -13.08
CA SER A 364 -12.64 -2.92 -12.92
C SER A 364 -11.36 -3.70 -13.22
N TYR A 365 -11.24 -4.93 -12.69
CA TYR A 365 -10.07 -5.79 -12.86
C TYR A 365 -9.84 -6.27 -14.30
N ARG A 366 -10.84 -6.20 -15.19
CA ARG A 366 -10.66 -6.54 -16.62
C ARG A 366 -9.67 -5.61 -17.32
N ASN A 367 -9.64 -4.33 -16.92
CA ASN A 367 -8.86 -3.28 -17.59
C ASN A 367 -7.84 -2.61 -16.66
N ASN A 368 -8.01 -2.72 -15.34
CA ASN A 368 -7.15 -2.07 -14.37
C ASN A 368 -6.56 -3.09 -13.39
N THR A 369 -5.23 -3.22 -13.41
CA THR A 369 -4.52 -4.02 -12.40
C THR A 369 -4.59 -3.35 -11.02
N VAL A 370 -4.39 -4.11 -9.94
CA VAL A 370 -4.33 -3.54 -8.58
C VAL A 370 -3.26 -2.44 -8.48
N GLN A 371 -2.12 -2.62 -9.16
CA GLN A 371 -1.07 -1.60 -9.22
C GLN A 371 -1.54 -0.31 -9.89
N ARG A 372 -2.25 -0.40 -11.03
CA ARG A 372 -2.81 0.78 -11.71
C ARG A 372 -3.85 1.50 -10.86
N ILE A 373 -4.69 0.76 -10.12
CA ILE A 373 -5.64 1.35 -9.17
C ILE A 373 -4.90 2.03 -8.01
N SER A 374 -3.84 1.39 -7.49
CA SER A 374 -2.98 1.95 -6.44
C SER A 374 -2.33 3.26 -6.88
N GLU A 375 -1.82 3.33 -8.11
CA GLU A 375 -1.24 4.56 -8.67
C GLU A 375 -2.27 5.70 -8.78
N VAL A 376 -3.50 5.39 -9.19
CA VAL A 376 -4.61 6.37 -9.24
C VAL A 376 -4.92 6.87 -7.82
N PHE A 377 -5.07 5.97 -6.85
CA PHE A 377 -5.34 6.36 -5.46
C PHE A 377 -4.21 7.21 -4.87
N GLN A 378 -2.95 6.82 -5.06
CA GLN A 378 -1.79 7.58 -4.61
C GLN A 378 -1.79 9.00 -5.20
N ARG A 379 -2.01 9.15 -6.52
CA ARG A 379 -2.02 10.46 -7.18
C ARG A 379 -3.18 11.35 -6.72
N LEU A 380 -4.36 10.77 -6.48
CA LEU A 380 -5.49 11.52 -5.90
C LEU A 380 -5.13 12.00 -4.48
N LEU A 381 -4.59 11.11 -3.66
CA LEU A 381 -4.22 11.43 -2.28
C LEU A 381 -3.09 12.46 -2.20
N GLN A 382 -2.09 12.38 -3.08
CA GLN A 382 -0.98 13.36 -3.20
C GLN A 382 -1.48 14.79 -3.43
N GLU A 383 -2.64 14.95 -4.09
CA GLU A 383 -3.29 16.23 -4.33
C GLU A 383 -4.44 16.51 -3.34
N ARG A 384 -4.40 15.88 -2.15
CA ARG A 384 -5.38 16.02 -1.07
C ARG A 384 -6.83 15.62 -1.45
N ILE A 385 -6.99 14.74 -2.43
CA ILE A 385 -8.30 14.22 -2.83
C ILE A 385 -8.60 12.92 -2.08
N SER A 386 -9.77 12.88 -1.45
CA SER A 386 -10.26 11.71 -0.74
C SER A 386 -10.54 10.54 -1.66
N ILE A 387 -10.09 9.34 -1.29
CA ILE A 387 -10.44 8.09 -1.98
C ILE A 387 -11.61 7.37 -1.31
N ARG A 388 -12.24 7.96 -0.29
CA ARG A 388 -13.32 7.34 0.48
C ARG A 388 -14.48 6.86 -0.40
N ASN A 389 -14.87 7.64 -1.41
CA ASN A 389 -15.89 7.21 -2.35
C ASN A 389 -15.28 6.30 -3.45
N MET A 390 -14.76 5.15 -3.01
CA MET A 390 -14.12 4.17 -3.90
C MET A 390 -15.07 3.67 -4.99
N LYS A 391 -16.37 3.59 -4.69
CA LYS A 391 -17.39 3.19 -5.68
C LYS A 391 -17.34 4.09 -6.91
N LEU A 392 -17.43 5.41 -6.71
CA LEU A 392 -17.41 6.38 -7.81
C LEU A 392 -16.08 6.40 -8.56
N ILE A 393 -14.97 6.21 -7.84
CA ILE A 393 -13.64 6.10 -8.46
C ILE A 393 -13.57 4.86 -9.36
N LEU A 394 -14.00 3.70 -8.87
CA LEU A 394 -13.99 2.46 -9.66
C LEU A 394 -14.95 2.51 -10.84
N GLU A 395 -16.14 3.11 -10.70
CA GLU A 395 -17.08 3.34 -11.82
C GLU A 395 -16.42 4.19 -12.92
N SER A 396 -15.69 5.24 -12.52
CA SER A 396 -14.93 6.09 -13.44
C SER A 396 -13.80 5.31 -14.12
N LEU A 397 -13.08 4.47 -13.37
CA LEU A 397 -12.00 3.61 -13.90
C LEU A 397 -12.52 2.53 -14.85
N VAL A 398 -13.73 2.00 -14.64
CA VAL A 398 -14.39 1.07 -15.57
C VAL A 398 -14.76 1.79 -16.87
N GLN A 399 -15.28 3.02 -16.78
CA GLN A 399 -15.67 3.80 -17.96
C GLN A 399 -14.47 4.23 -18.82
N TRP A 400 -13.37 4.66 -18.18
CA TRP A 400 -12.22 5.25 -18.86
C TRP A 400 -11.04 4.30 -19.07
N GLY A 401 -10.90 3.27 -18.23
CA GLY A 401 -9.80 2.30 -18.29
C GLY A 401 -9.56 1.63 -19.65
N PRO A 402 -10.60 1.22 -20.41
CA PRO A 402 -10.40 0.66 -21.76
C PRO A 402 -9.93 1.67 -22.80
N LYS A 403 -10.25 2.96 -22.61
CA LYS A 403 -10.03 4.03 -23.59
C LYS A 403 -8.70 4.75 -23.37
N GLU A 404 -8.33 4.93 -22.10
CA GLU A 404 -7.16 5.70 -21.71
C GLU A 404 -6.09 4.76 -21.16
N LYS A 405 -4.89 4.78 -21.73
CA LYS A 405 -3.78 3.93 -21.28
C LYS A 405 -2.84 4.67 -20.35
N ASP A 406 -2.75 5.99 -20.44
CA ASP A 406 -1.91 6.82 -19.58
C ASP A 406 -2.52 6.89 -18.16
N PRO A 407 -1.83 6.40 -17.12
CA PRO A 407 -2.29 6.51 -15.74
C PRO A 407 -2.51 7.95 -15.29
N ILE A 408 -1.73 8.91 -15.80
CA ILE A 408 -1.83 10.32 -15.41
C ILE A 408 -3.12 10.91 -15.97
N MET A 409 -3.41 10.67 -17.25
CA MET A 409 -4.65 11.14 -17.87
C MET A 409 -5.89 10.46 -17.28
N LEU A 410 -5.77 9.18 -16.91
CA LEU A 410 -6.83 8.46 -16.20
C LEU A 410 -7.20 9.13 -14.88
N VAL A 411 -6.21 9.65 -14.12
CA VAL A 411 -6.47 10.42 -12.89
C VAL A 411 -7.28 11.68 -13.19
N GLU A 412 -6.99 12.42 -14.26
CA GLU A 412 -7.78 13.61 -14.63
C GLU A 412 -9.25 13.27 -14.89
N HIS A 413 -9.53 12.15 -15.56
CA HIS A 413 -10.90 11.68 -15.76
C HIS A 413 -11.61 11.33 -14.45
N VAL A 414 -10.91 10.67 -13.53
CA VAL A 414 -11.45 10.35 -12.20
C VAL A 414 -11.69 11.63 -11.39
N ARG A 415 -10.78 12.61 -11.45
CA ARG A 415 -10.94 13.91 -10.79
C ARG A 415 -12.17 14.65 -11.29
N GLY A 416 -12.40 14.65 -12.60
CA GLY A 416 -13.63 15.22 -13.20
C GLY A 416 -14.90 14.59 -12.61
N ALA A 417 -14.93 13.27 -12.43
CA ALA A 417 -16.07 12.59 -11.79
C ALA A 417 -16.20 12.91 -10.29
N LEU A 418 -15.09 13.22 -9.62
CA LEU A 418 -15.04 13.60 -8.21
C LEU A 418 -15.25 15.10 -7.95
N GLY A 419 -15.59 15.91 -8.97
CA GLY A 419 -15.69 17.37 -8.87
C GLY A 419 -16.41 17.87 -7.62
N ARG A 420 -17.60 17.33 -7.31
CA ARG A 420 -18.38 17.68 -6.10
C ARG A 420 -17.62 17.44 -4.78
N TYR A 421 -16.84 16.37 -4.70
CA TYR A 421 -16.06 16.00 -3.52
C TYR A 421 -14.82 16.89 -3.37
N ILE A 422 -14.14 17.16 -4.49
CA ILE A 422 -12.99 18.08 -4.55
C ILE A 422 -13.44 19.47 -4.11
N CYS A 423 -14.52 19.97 -4.72
CA CYS A 423 -15.17 21.22 -4.38
C CYS A 423 -15.47 21.35 -2.87
N ASN A 424 -16.20 20.40 -2.30
CA ASN A 424 -16.54 20.42 -0.88
C ASN A 424 -15.30 20.35 0.03
N ARG A 425 -14.25 19.64 -0.37
CA ARG A 425 -13.01 19.50 0.39
C ARG A 425 -12.29 20.84 0.55
N PHE A 426 -12.28 21.62 -0.52
CA PHE A 426 -11.53 22.86 -0.65
C PHE A 426 -12.37 24.11 -0.34
N SER A 427 -13.69 23.97 -0.30
CA SER A 427 -14.59 25.05 0.10
C SER A 427 -14.56 25.27 1.60
N TYR A 428 -14.54 26.53 2.02
CA TYR A 428 -14.78 26.94 3.40
C TYR A 428 -15.98 27.90 3.41
N LEU A 429 -17.00 27.60 4.22
CA LEU A 429 -18.26 28.34 4.25
C LEU A 429 -18.92 28.51 2.86
N GLY A 430 -18.81 27.48 2.01
CA GLY A 430 -19.38 27.49 0.66
C GLY A 430 -18.60 28.32 -0.37
N LYS A 431 -17.40 28.80 -0.02
CA LYS A 431 -16.53 29.56 -0.92
C LYS A 431 -15.20 28.86 -1.13
N ILE A 432 -14.74 28.80 -2.37
CA ILE A 432 -13.37 28.41 -2.72
C ILE A 432 -12.59 29.69 -3.02
N ARG A 433 -11.50 29.87 -2.30
CA ARG A 433 -10.57 30.96 -2.53
C ARG A 433 -9.52 30.52 -3.53
N ALA A 434 -9.38 31.30 -4.60
CA ALA A 434 -8.51 30.92 -5.70
C ALA A 434 -7.64 32.08 -6.18
N LEU A 435 -6.44 31.71 -6.61
CA LEU A 435 -5.61 32.46 -7.54
C LEU A 435 -5.87 31.94 -8.94
N VAL A 436 -5.79 32.82 -9.94
CA VAL A 436 -5.89 32.44 -11.35
C VAL A 436 -4.69 32.97 -12.11
N PHE A 437 -4.27 32.26 -13.15
CA PHE A 437 -3.29 32.80 -14.09
C PHE A 437 -3.95 33.73 -15.10
N ALA A 438 -3.22 34.74 -15.51
CA ALA A 438 -3.56 35.50 -16.70
C ALA A 438 -3.40 34.65 -17.96
N TYR A 439 -4.11 35.06 -19.01
CA TYR A 439 -4.25 34.30 -20.25
C TYR A 439 -2.91 34.05 -20.96
N ASP A 440 -1.99 35.00 -20.89
CA ASP A 440 -0.64 34.92 -21.44
C ASP A 440 0.21 33.82 -20.79
N ILE A 441 0.15 33.69 -19.46
CA ILE A 441 0.83 32.61 -18.73
C ILE A 441 0.21 31.26 -19.11
N GLU A 442 -1.13 31.16 -19.17
CA GLU A 442 -1.79 29.92 -19.60
C GLU A 442 -1.38 29.52 -21.04
N GLU A 443 -1.36 30.46 -21.98
CA GLU A 443 -0.93 30.23 -23.36
C GLU A 443 0.54 29.80 -23.45
N LYS A 444 1.42 30.43 -22.66
CA LYS A 444 2.84 30.05 -22.60
C LYS A 444 3.01 28.60 -22.14
N ILE A 445 2.30 28.21 -21.08
CA ILE A 445 2.30 26.84 -20.56
C ILE A 445 1.72 25.87 -21.59
N ARG A 446 0.59 26.22 -22.22
CA ARG A 446 -0.06 25.42 -23.27
C ARG A 446 0.85 25.20 -24.46
N GLY A 447 1.54 26.25 -24.92
CA GLY A 447 2.54 26.21 -25.99
C GLY A 447 3.77 25.38 -25.65
N GLY A 448 4.07 25.18 -24.36
CA GLY A 448 5.13 24.31 -23.86
C GLY A 448 4.78 22.82 -23.82
N ILE A 449 3.51 22.43 -23.95
CA ILE A 449 3.11 21.01 -23.87
C ILE A 449 3.59 20.26 -25.12
N ARG A 450 4.24 19.12 -24.91
CA ARG A 450 4.68 18.21 -25.98
C ARG A 450 4.08 16.82 -25.75
N GLN A 451 3.50 16.27 -26.80
CA GLN A 451 2.95 14.91 -26.80
C GLN A 451 3.95 13.97 -27.45
N THR A 452 4.25 12.87 -26.77
CA THR A 452 5.10 11.80 -27.29
C THR A 452 4.43 10.45 -27.11
N SER A 453 4.99 9.39 -27.69
CA SER A 453 4.51 8.02 -27.49
C SER A 453 4.59 7.56 -26.03
N GLY A 454 5.46 8.16 -25.22
CA GLY A 454 5.61 7.86 -23.79
C GLY A 454 4.73 8.70 -22.86
N GLY A 455 3.92 9.62 -23.39
CA GLY A 455 3.07 10.52 -22.61
C GLY A 455 3.26 11.99 -22.97
N SER A 456 2.52 12.85 -22.27
CA SER A 456 2.60 14.30 -22.42
C SER A 456 3.45 14.91 -21.31
N PHE A 457 4.35 15.84 -21.65
CA PHE A 457 5.14 16.58 -20.68
C PHE A 457 5.25 18.06 -21.06
N ILE A 458 5.68 18.88 -20.10
CA ILE A 458 5.91 20.31 -20.29
C ILE A 458 7.37 20.55 -20.69
N ASN A 459 7.58 21.29 -21.77
CA ASN A 459 8.88 21.65 -22.31
C ASN A 459 9.04 23.18 -22.34
N LEU A 460 9.16 23.76 -21.15
CA LEU A 460 9.54 25.15 -20.94
C LEU A 460 11.02 25.24 -20.57
N THR A 461 11.66 26.34 -20.95
CA THR A 461 13.04 26.61 -20.56
C THR A 461 13.13 26.99 -19.07
N PRO A 462 14.26 26.74 -18.38
CA PRO A 462 14.39 27.11 -16.98
C PRO A 462 14.07 28.57 -16.66
N PRO A 463 14.49 29.57 -17.47
CA PRO A 463 14.12 30.97 -17.22
C PRO A 463 12.61 31.23 -17.26
N GLU A 464 11.88 30.56 -18.14
CA GLU A 464 10.42 30.71 -18.23
C GLU A 464 9.71 30.12 -17.01
N ILE A 465 10.23 29.00 -16.48
CA ILE A 465 9.71 28.39 -15.25
C ILE A 465 9.98 29.31 -14.05
N ASP A 466 11.21 29.84 -13.95
CA ASP A 466 11.60 30.74 -12.87
C ASP A 466 10.78 32.03 -12.86
N GLU A 467 10.46 32.59 -14.02
CA GLU A 467 9.59 33.75 -14.19
C GLU A 467 8.17 33.47 -13.66
N ILE A 468 7.54 32.39 -14.11
CA ILE A 468 6.19 31.99 -13.64
C ILE A 468 6.17 31.76 -12.12
N LEU A 469 7.21 31.09 -11.60
CA LEU A 469 7.33 30.85 -10.16
C LEU A 469 7.58 32.14 -9.38
N HIS A 470 8.33 33.10 -9.95
CA HIS A 470 8.56 34.41 -9.35
C HIS A 470 7.26 35.22 -9.25
N ASP A 471 6.47 35.26 -10.32
CA ASP A 471 5.17 35.97 -10.34
C ASP A 471 4.20 35.36 -9.32
N LEU A 472 4.17 34.03 -9.21
CA LEU A 472 3.41 33.33 -8.17
C LEU A 472 3.91 33.69 -6.77
N THR A 473 5.23 33.73 -6.54
CA THR A 473 5.81 34.12 -5.24
C THR A 473 5.46 35.56 -4.88
N ALA A 474 5.54 36.48 -5.83
CA ALA A 474 5.19 37.89 -5.63
C ALA A 474 3.71 38.01 -5.24
N CYS A 475 2.81 37.38 -6.02
CA CYS A 475 1.38 37.38 -5.74
C CYS A 475 1.02 36.80 -4.36
N LEU A 476 1.66 35.69 -3.95
CA LEU A 476 1.45 35.12 -2.62
C LEU A 476 1.91 36.05 -1.49
N THR A 477 3.05 36.71 -1.70
CA THR A 477 3.66 37.60 -0.70
C THR A 477 2.87 38.90 -0.54
N GLU A 478 2.47 39.53 -1.64
CA GLU A 478 1.66 40.76 -1.64
C GLU A 478 0.32 40.60 -0.96
N ASN A 479 -0.29 39.41 -1.06
CA ASN A 479 -1.57 39.10 -0.43
C ASN A 479 -1.41 38.48 0.97
N GLY A 480 -0.18 38.32 1.47
CA GLY A 480 0.09 37.76 2.80
C GLY A 480 -0.47 36.35 3.02
N MET A 481 -0.50 35.53 1.97
CA MET A 481 -1.14 34.21 2.00
C MET A 481 -0.12 33.07 2.08
N ALA A 482 -0.43 32.07 2.90
CA ALA A 482 0.31 30.81 2.89
C ALA A 482 -0.17 29.95 1.70
N ALA A 483 0.77 29.39 0.93
CA ALA A 483 0.47 28.57 -0.25
C ALA A 483 -0.47 27.37 0.06
N ARG A 484 -0.43 26.83 1.29
CA ARG A 484 -1.29 25.72 1.71
C ARG A 484 -2.77 26.07 1.88
N ASP A 485 -3.06 27.35 2.15
CA ASP A 485 -4.38 27.87 2.52
C ASP A 485 -5.09 28.50 1.31
N ILE A 486 -4.48 28.44 0.12
CA ILE A 486 -5.01 28.96 -1.15
C ILE A 486 -4.95 27.90 -2.24
N ILE A 487 -5.73 28.10 -3.30
CA ILE A 487 -5.82 27.19 -4.44
C ILE A 487 -5.48 27.95 -5.71
N LEU A 488 -4.81 27.28 -6.63
CA LEU A 488 -4.58 27.79 -7.97
C LEU A 488 -5.62 27.17 -8.91
N LEU A 489 -6.47 28.01 -9.51
CA LEU A 489 -7.52 27.59 -10.41
C LEU A 489 -7.12 27.86 -11.86
N VAL A 490 -7.17 26.83 -12.70
CA VAL A 490 -6.61 26.85 -14.06
C VAL A 490 -7.47 26.08 -15.05
N SER A 491 -7.18 26.24 -16.35
CA SER A 491 -7.81 25.43 -17.40
C SER A 491 -7.50 23.92 -17.29
N VAL A 492 -8.44 23.08 -17.70
CA VAL A 492 -8.39 21.60 -17.53
C VAL A 492 -7.21 20.96 -18.24
N ASP A 493 -6.88 21.47 -19.43
CA ASP A 493 -5.82 20.96 -20.30
C ASP A 493 -4.41 21.17 -19.70
N ILE A 494 -4.24 22.20 -18.88
CA ILE A 494 -2.95 22.59 -18.30
C ILE A 494 -2.78 22.20 -16.81
N ARG A 495 -3.87 21.87 -16.11
CA ARG A 495 -3.91 21.63 -14.65
C ARG A 495 -2.78 20.75 -14.10
N ARG A 496 -2.64 19.53 -14.62
CA ARG A 496 -1.62 18.57 -14.15
C ARG A 496 -0.18 19.05 -14.37
N PHE A 497 0.05 19.80 -15.44
CA PHE A 497 1.38 20.32 -15.76
C PHE A 497 1.74 21.46 -14.81
N ILE A 498 0.75 22.30 -14.49
CA ILE A 498 0.90 23.37 -13.51
C ILE A 498 1.16 22.79 -12.13
N LYS A 499 0.39 21.77 -11.69
CA LYS A 499 0.64 21.09 -10.41
C LYS A 499 2.09 20.58 -10.32
N LYS A 500 2.57 19.90 -11.38
CA LYS A 500 3.94 19.38 -11.45
C LYS A 500 5.00 20.49 -11.48
N LEU A 501 4.70 21.64 -12.06
CA LEU A 501 5.60 22.79 -12.12
C LEU A 501 5.72 23.46 -10.74
N VAL A 502 4.60 23.67 -10.04
CA VAL A 502 4.57 24.40 -8.76
C VAL A 502 5.00 23.56 -7.57
N GLU A 503 4.79 22.24 -7.59
CA GLU A 503 5.05 21.36 -6.43
C GLU A 503 6.52 21.36 -5.97
N GLY A 504 7.47 21.67 -6.85
CA GLY A 504 8.89 21.71 -6.50
C GLY A 504 9.26 22.85 -5.53
N ARG A 505 8.56 23.99 -5.64
CA ARG A 505 8.75 25.16 -4.73
C ARG A 505 7.63 25.27 -3.69
N TYR A 506 6.41 24.89 -4.07
CA TYR A 506 5.21 24.96 -3.25
C TYR A 506 4.49 23.60 -3.23
N PRO A 507 5.02 22.60 -2.50
CA PRO A 507 4.45 21.25 -2.47
C PRO A 507 3.02 21.22 -1.91
N GLU A 508 2.70 22.14 -1.01
CA GLU A 508 1.41 22.26 -0.34
C GLU A 508 0.37 23.10 -1.14
N LEU A 509 0.76 23.70 -2.28
CA LEU A 509 -0.16 24.44 -3.15
C LEU A 509 -0.94 23.47 -4.04
N GLU A 510 -2.26 23.52 -3.97
CA GLU A 510 -3.13 22.68 -4.81
C GLU A 510 -3.59 23.41 -6.04
N VAL A 511 -3.75 22.62 -7.11
CA VAL A 511 -4.14 23.14 -8.43
C VAL A 511 -5.41 22.42 -8.85
N LEU A 512 -6.50 23.19 -8.94
CA LEU A 512 -7.81 22.70 -9.38
C LEU A 512 -8.11 23.19 -10.79
N SER A 513 -8.93 22.42 -11.50
CA SER A 513 -9.43 22.85 -12.80
C SER A 513 -10.84 23.43 -12.73
N PHE A 514 -11.19 24.32 -13.65
CA PHE A 514 -12.56 24.83 -13.75
C PHE A 514 -13.62 23.72 -13.95
N ASN A 515 -13.26 22.59 -14.55
CA ASN A 515 -14.17 21.45 -14.75
C ASN A 515 -14.41 20.62 -13.48
N GLU A 516 -13.57 20.79 -12.46
CA GLU A 516 -13.81 20.19 -11.14
C GLU A 516 -14.81 21.01 -10.32
N MET A 517 -15.14 22.24 -10.77
CA MET A 517 -16.05 23.14 -10.08
C MET A 517 -17.50 22.72 -10.31
N THR A 518 -18.27 22.57 -9.23
CA THR A 518 -19.70 22.23 -9.31
C THR A 518 -20.59 23.44 -9.07
N ASP A 519 -21.74 23.45 -9.73
CA ASP A 519 -22.80 24.44 -9.51
C ASP A 519 -23.20 24.47 -8.03
N GLY A 520 -23.07 25.64 -7.39
CA GLY A 520 -23.44 25.87 -5.99
C GLY A 520 -22.29 26.19 -5.02
N ILE A 521 -21.04 26.28 -5.51
CA ILE A 521 -19.91 26.83 -4.74
C ILE A 521 -19.47 28.14 -5.37
N ASP A 522 -19.37 29.17 -4.54
CA ASP A 522 -18.88 30.48 -4.98
C ASP A 522 -17.35 30.47 -5.05
N ILE A 523 -16.81 31.05 -6.13
CA ILE A 523 -15.37 31.20 -6.31
C ILE A 523 -15.00 32.64 -5.98
N ASP A 524 -14.12 32.80 -4.99
CA ASP A 524 -13.58 34.07 -4.54
C ASP A 524 -12.17 34.22 -5.11
N ILE A 525 -12.04 34.94 -6.22
CA ILE A 525 -10.75 35.16 -6.90
C ILE A 525 -10.03 36.28 -6.14
N ILE A 526 -8.98 35.91 -5.40
CA ILE A 526 -8.22 36.86 -4.57
C ILE A 526 -7.30 37.71 -5.42
N ALA A 527 -6.59 37.08 -6.36
CA ALA A 527 -5.66 37.77 -7.25
C ALA A 527 -5.49 37.01 -8.58
N THR A 528 -5.08 37.76 -9.60
CA THR A 528 -4.69 37.23 -10.90
C THR A 528 -3.18 37.37 -11.03
N ILE A 529 -2.49 36.27 -11.28
CA ILE A 529 -1.04 36.25 -11.49
C ILE A 529 -0.78 36.69 -12.93
N GLN A 530 -0.01 37.77 -13.08
CA GLN A 530 0.32 38.39 -14.36
C GLN A 530 1.84 38.51 -14.46
N THR A 531 2.36 38.39 -15.67
CA THR A 531 3.77 38.68 -15.95
C THR A 531 3.96 40.19 -15.97
N ASN A 532 4.94 40.69 -15.20
CA ASN A 532 5.26 42.11 -15.12
C ASN A 532 5.89 42.67 -16.40
#